data_AF-A0A2G2JPU1-F1
#
_entry.id   AF-A0A2G2JPU1-F1
#
_cell.length_a   1.000
_cell.length_b   1.000
_cell.length_c   1.000
_cell.angle_alpha   90.00
_cell.angle_beta   90.00
_cell.angle_gamma   90.00
#
_symmetry.space_group_name_H-M   'P 1'
#
loop_
_entity.id
_entity.type
_entity.pdbx_description
1 polymer ?
#
loop_
_entity_poly.entity_id
_entity_poly.type
_entity_poly.pdbx_seq_one_letter_code
_entity_poly.pdbx_strand_id
1 'polypeptide(L)'
;MASRDSMRLRLQSAFILLAQHSHQGKAILEVKHNIHGWLQVCDSEHKYPIIQNPLLLDFNHLWRAIEYTLAEGDSWPTEADKQRLKLERLIKQRAEEAELRRRRFVVVK
;
A
#
# COMPACT_ATOMS: atom_id res chain seq x y z
N MET A 1 19.52 -5.79 -11.53
CA MET A 1 18.98 -5.28 -10.26
C MET A 1 19.59 -3.91 -10.02
N ALA A 2 18.80 -2.88 -9.72
CA ALA A 2 19.35 -1.55 -9.44
C ALA A 2 20.10 -1.62 -8.10
N SER A 3 21.43 -1.43 -8.12
CA SER A 3 22.25 -1.40 -6.91
C SER A 3 21.87 -0.17 -6.07
N ARG A 4 22.04 -0.26 -4.75
CA ARG A 4 21.77 0.81 -3.77
C ARG A 4 22.45 2.13 -4.15
N ASP A 5 23.67 2.05 -4.68
CA ASP A 5 24.44 3.21 -5.16
C ASP A 5 23.84 3.86 -6.41
N SER A 6 23.22 3.05 -7.28
CA SER A 6 22.55 3.57 -8.49
C SER A 6 21.26 4.34 -8.15
N MET A 7 20.63 4.03 -7.00
CA MET A 7 19.43 4.69 -6.57
C MET A 7 19.70 6.12 -6.10
N ARG A 8 20.79 6.32 -5.33
CA ARG A 8 21.21 7.64 -4.85
C ARG A 8 21.38 8.64 -5.99
N LEU A 9 22.15 8.24 -7.03
CA LEU A 9 22.39 9.09 -8.20
C LEU A 9 21.09 9.39 -8.95
N ARG A 10 20.22 8.39 -9.14
CA ARG A 10 18.93 8.56 -9.82
C ARG A 10 17.98 9.49 -9.07
N LEU A 11 17.92 9.38 -7.74
CA LEU A 11 17.14 10.27 -6.88
C LEU A 11 17.64 11.71 -6.97
N GLN A 12 18.97 11.90 -6.90
CA GLN A 12 19.59 13.21 -7.04
C GLN A 12 19.27 13.84 -8.41
N SER A 13 19.45 13.09 -9.50
CA SER A 13 19.12 13.60 -10.84
C SER A 13 17.64 13.91 -11.00
N ALA A 14 16.76 13.04 -10.50
CA ALA A 14 15.31 13.25 -10.58
C ALA A 14 14.87 14.49 -9.78
N PHE A 15 15.46 14.72 -8.61
CA PHE A 15 15.16 15.89 -7.81
C PHE A 15 15.63 17.19 -8.47
N ILE A 16 16.82 17.20 -9.08
CA ILE A 16 17.31 18.38 -9.81
C ILE A 16 16.33 18.76 -10.93
N LEU A 17 15.87 17.78 -11.71
CA LEU A 17 14.88 18.00 -12.76
C LEU A 17 13.56 18.55 -12.19
N LEU A 18 13.10 17.97 -11.08
CA LEU A 18 11.87 18.43 -10.42
C LEU A 18 12.00 19.88 -9.93
N ALA A 19 13.12 20.23 -9.28
CA ALA A 19 13.37 21.58 -8.77
C ALA A 19 13.46 22.62 -9.91
N GLN A 20 13.99 22.23 -11.06
CA GLN A 20 14.07 23.08 -12.26
C GLN A 20 12.71 23.32 -12.91
N HIS A 21 11.79 22.34 -12.86
CA HIS A 21 10.53 22.41 -13.59
C HIS A 21 9.31 22.78 -12.74
N SER A 22 9.29 22.47 -11.44
CA SER A 22 8.06 22.57 -10.64
C SER A 22 7.96 23.80 -9.74
N HIS A 23 9.03 24.61 -9.58
CA HIS A 23 9.17 25.63 -8.52
C HIS A 23 8.89 25.12 -7.09
N GLN A 24 8.60 23.82 -6.90
CA GLN A 24 8.35 23.21 -5.61
C GLN A 24 9.64 22.55 -5.13
N GLY A 25 10.15 23.01 -3.98
CA GLY A 25 11.32 22.44 -3.32
C GLY A 25 11.04 21.15 -2.54
N LYS A 26 9.97 20.43 -2.88
CA LYS A 26 9.54 19.20 -2.17
C LYS A 26 9.17 18.13 -3.19
N ALA A 27 9.65 16.92 -2.95
CA ALA A 27 9.28 15.73 -3.72
C ALA A 27 8.70 14.66 -2.79
N ILE A 28 7.68 13.96 -3.30
CA ILE A 28 7.09 12.76 -2.70
C ILE A 28 7.69 11.55 -3.43
N LEU A 29 8.02 10.51 -2.68
CA LEU A 29 8.52 9.26 -3.24
C LEU A 29 7.41 8.23 -3.33
N GLU A 30 7.27 7.64 -4.52
CA GLU A 30 6.35 6.54 -4.78
C GLU A 30 7.12 5.30 -5.25
N VAL A 31 6.63 4.12 -4.88
CA VAL A 31 7.17 2.83 -5.30
C VAL A 31 6.06 1.99 -5.95
N LYS A 32 6.40 1.27 -7.02
CA LYS A 32 5.46 0.38 -7.70
C LYS A 32 5.45 -0.99 -7.01
N HIS A 33 4.32 -1.33 -6.41
CA HIS A 33 3.98 -2.67 -5.94
C HIS A 33 3.36 -3.50 -7.06
N ASN A 34 3.64 -4.81 -7.09
CA ASN A 34 3.18 -5.69 -8.17
C ASN A 34 1.66 -5.86 -8.20
N ILE A 35 1.02 -5.85 -7.02
CA ILE A 35 -0.41 -6.11 -6.86
C ILE A 35 -1.21 -4.82 -6.68
N HIS A 36 -0.64 -3.86 -5.94
CA HIS A 36 -1.37 -2.67 -5.48
C HIS A 36 -1.06 -1.40 -6.28
N GLY A 37 -0.18 -1.50 -7.28
CA GLY A 37 0.19 -0.36 -8.12
C GLY A 37 1.14 0.61 -7.40
N TRP A 38 0.99 1.90 -7.62
CA TRP A 38 1.85 2.92 -7.01
C TRP A 38 1.47 3.16 -5.55
N LEU A 39 2.46 3.06 -4.66
CA LEU A 39 2.33 3.29 -3.23
C LEU A 39 3.24 4.46 -2.84
N GLN A 40 2.70 5.38 -2.04
CA GLN A 40 3.51 6.42 -1.43
C GLN A 40 4.39 5.79 -0.35
N VAL A 41 5.69 6.07 -0.39
CA VAL A 41 6.66 5.50 0.55
C VAL A 41 6.42 6.07 1.95
N CYS A 42 6.37 5.22 2.97
CA CYS A 42 6.31 5.58 4.38
C CYS A 42 7.37 4.81 5.19
N ASP A 43 7.78 5.37 6.33
CA ASP A 43 8.63 4.68 7.30
C ASP A 43 7.80 3.77 8.23
N SER A 44 8.49 3.08 9.15
CA SER A 44 7.86 2.19 10.14
C SER A 44 6.93 2.89 11.15
N GLU A 45 6.95 4.22 11.21
CA GLU A 45 6.05 5.04 12.02
C GLU A 45 4.92 5.65 11.16
N HIS A 46 4.76 5.17 9.93
CA HIS A 46 3.81 5.68 8.93
C HIS A 46 4.04 7.14 8.54
N LYS A 47 5.26 7.66 8.74
CA LYS A 47 5.64 9.02 8.32
C LYS A 47 6.16 8.98 6.89
N TYR A 48 5.67 9.92 6.09
CA TYR A 48 6.13 10.09 4.70
C TYR A 48 7.47 10.82 4.67
N PRO A 49 8.53 10.25 4.07
CA PRO A 49 9.81 10.92 3.91
C PRO A 49 9.65 12.05 2.88
N ILE A 50 9.72 13.30 3.36
CA ILE A 50 9.67 14.48 2.50
C ILE A 50 11.08 14.77 1.97
N ILE A 51 11.24 14.69 0.66
CA ILE A 51 12.51 14.97 0.00
C ILE A 51 12.56 16.47 -0.30
N GLN A 52 13.39 17.22 0.45
CA GLN A 52 13.61 18.66 0.23
C GLN A 52 15.03 18.97 -0.23
N ASN A 53 16.01 18.21 0.25
CA ASN A 53 17.39 18.30 -0.19
C ASN A 53 17.96 16.88 -0.36
N PRO A 54 18.20 16.42 -1.59
CA PRO A 54 18.72 15.08 -1.87
C PRO A 54 20.16 14.84 -1.43
N LEU A 55 20.90 15.89 -1.06
CA LEU A 55 22.25 15.75 -0.48
C LEU A 55 22.21 15.46 1.03
N LEU A 56 21.12 15.84 1.72
CA LEU A 56 20.95 15.68 3.16
C LEU A 56 20.06 14.47 3.52
N LEU A 57 19.60 13.71 2.52
CA LEU A 57 18.81 12.51 2.72
C LEU A 57 19.65 11.38 3.31
N ASP A 58 19.14 10.76 4.36
CA ASP A 58 19.61 9.44 4.79
C ASP A 58 19.08 8.38 3.83
N PHE A 59 19.91 7.98 2.87
CA PHE A 59 19.60 6.95 1.88
C PHE A 59 19.32 5.59 2.50
N ASN A 60 19.94 5.27 3.64
CA ASN A 60 19.70 3.99 4.29
C ASN A 60 18.31 3.96 4.90
N HIS A 61 17.91 5.06 5.54
CA HIS A 61 16.55 5.22 6.05
C HIS A 61 15.50 5.20 4.93
N LEU A 62 15.75 5.93 3.83
CA LEU A 62 14.84 5.96 2.68
C LEU A 62 14.67 4.57 2.04
N TRP A 63 15.77 3.83 1.91
CA TRP A 63 15.73 2.46 1.39
C TRP A 63 14.91 1.54 2.30
N ARG A 64 15.10 1.64 3.62
CA ARG A 64 14.31 0.88 4.60
C ARG A 64 12.83 1.25 4.55
N ALA A 65 12.50 2.52 4.34
CA ALA A 65 11.11 2.97 4.16
C ALA A 65 10.47 2.33 2.91
N ILE A 66 11.22 2.22 1.81
CA ILE A 66 10.75 1.51 0.61
C ILE A 66 10.52 0.03 0.90
N GLU A 67 11.50 -0.64 1.52
CA GLU A 67 11.37 -2.06 1.90
C GLU A 67 10.17 -2.28 2.81
N TYR A 68 9.97 -1.40 3.79
CA TYR A 68 8.83 -1.41 4.68
C TYR A 68 7.51 -1.24 3.92
N THR A 69 7.40 -0.23 3.05
CA THR A 69 6.19 0.05 2.26
C THR A 69 5.82 -1.14 1.37
N LEU A 70 6.81 -1.78 0.74
CA LEU A 70 6.57 -2.97 -0.08
C LEU A 70 6.12 -4.16 0.77
N ALA A 71 6.78 -4.42 1.89
CA ALA A 71 6.41 -5.50 2.80
C ALA A 71 5.03 -5.29 3.45
N GLU A 72 4.67 -4.05 3.78
CA GLU A 72 3.34 -3.69 4.25
C GLU A 72 2.31 -3.91 3.13
N GLY A 73 2.64 -3.51 1.90
CA GLY A 73 1.83 -3.77 0.71
C GLY A 73 1.58 -5.26 0.47
N ASP A 74 2.57 -6.14 0.71
CA ASP A 74 2.40 -7.59 0.60
C ASP A 74 1.38 -8.16 1.61
N SER A 75 1.16 -7.47 2.74
CA SER A 75 0.20 -7.86 3.77
C SER A 75 -1.24 -7.41 3.48
N TRP A 76 -1.43 -6.54 2.49
CA TRP A 76 -2.74 -5.98 2.20
C TRP A 76 -3.64 -6.99 1.48
N PRO A 77 -4.94 -7.03 1.81
CA PRO A 77 -5.86 -7.93 1.15
C PRO A 77 -5.97 -7.56 -0.33
N THR A 78 -5.81 -8.55 -1.19
CA THR A 78 -6.00 -8.38 -2.64
C THR A 78 -7.48 -8.12 -2.95
N GLU A 79 -7.77 -7.59 -4.14
CA GLU A 79 -9.16 -7.46 -4.58
C GLU A 79 -9.89 -8.82 -4.63
N ALA A 80 -9.17 -9.90 -4.95
CA ALA A 80 -9.70 -11.25 -4.89
C ALA A 80 -10.06 -11.65 -3.45
N ASP A 81 -9.23 -11.32 -2.47
CA ASP A 81 -9.49 -11.60 -1.05
C ASP A 81 -10.70 -10.82 -0.53
N LYS A 82 -10.83 -9.54 -0.92
CA LYS A 82 -11.99 -8.71 -0.59
C LYS A 82 -13.28 -9.30 -1.17
N GLN A 83 -13.24 -9.76 -2.41
CA GLN A 83 -14.39 -10.41 -3.06
C GLN A 83 -14.76 -11.72 -2.36
N ARG A 84 -13.77 -12.54 -2.01
CA ARG A 84 -13.98 -13.78 -1.27
C ARG A 84 -14.61 -13.53 0.10
N LEU A 85 -14.09 -12.57 0.86
CA LEU A 85 -14.64 -12.18 2.17
C LEU A 85 -16.08 -11.68 2.05
N LYS A 86 -16.39 -10.91 1.00
CA LYS A 86 -17.77 -10.46 0.74
C LYS A 86 -18.69 -11.63 0.44
N LEU A 87 -18.23 -12.60 -0.35
CA LEU A 87 -19.01 -13.79 -0.70
C LEU A 87 -19.26 -14.69 0.52
N GLU A 88 -18.24 -14.93 1.35
CA GLU A 88 -18.36 -15.69 2.60
C GLU A 88 -19.36 -15.04 3.58
N ARG A 89 -19.34 -13.71 3.73
CA ARG A 89 -20.33 -12.97 4.53
C ARG A 89 -21.75 -13.18 4.01
N LEU A 90 -21.94 -13.13 2.69
CA LEU A 90 -23.23 -13.28 2.04
C LEU A 90 -23.79 -14.71 2.21
N ILE A 91 -22.92 -15.73 2.13
CA ILE A 91 -23.29 -17.13 2.39
C ILE A 91 -23.74 -17.31 3.85
N LYS A 92 -22.98 -16.78 4.81
CA LYS A 92 -23.34 -16.86 6.24
C LYS A 92 -24.69 -16.19 6.52
N GLN A 93 -24.92 -14.99 5.99
CA GLN A 93 -26.21 -14.31 6.13
C GLN A 93 -27.37 -15.12 5.56
N ARG A 94 -27.21 -15.73 4.37
CA ARG A 94 -28.23 -16.59 3.78
C ARG A 94 -28.51 -17.85 4.62
N ALA A 95 -27.47 -18.44 5.21
CA ALA A 95 -27.62 -19.60 6.08
C ALA A 95 -28.38 -19.24 7.37
N GLU A 96 -28.03 -18.12 8.02
CA GLU A 96 -28.71 -17.60 9.21
C GLU A 96 -30.18 -17.26 8.92
N GLU A 97 -30.49 -16.61 7.79
CA GLU A 97 -31.86 -16.32 7.38
C GLU A 97 -32.67 -17.60 7.13
N ALA A 98 -32.09 -18.60 6.46
CA ALA A 98 -32.74 -19.87 6.21
C ALA A 98 -33.04 -20.61 7.52
N GLU A 99 -32.12 -20.55 8.48
CA GLU A 99 -32.30 -21.14 9.81
C GLU A 99 -33.39 -20.41 10.61
N LEU A 100 -33.42 -19.07 10.59
CA LEU A 100 -34.48 -18.26 11.20
C LEU A 100 -35.86 -18.55 10.58
N ARG A 101 -35.94 -18.73 9.26
CA ARG A 101 -37.18 -19.16 8.60
C ARG A 101 -37.61 -20.54 9.10
N ARG A 102 -36.71 -21.53 9.11
CA ARG A 102 -37.01 -22.89 9.60
C ARG A 102 -37.49 -22.90 11.05
N ARG A 103 -36.89 -22.08 11.93
CA ARG A 103 -37.31 -21.95 13.34
C ARG A 103 -38.70 -21.30 13.51
N ARG A 104 -39.17 -20.51 12.53
CA ARG A 104 -40.50 -19.86 12.57
C ARG A 104 -41.62 -20.77 12.04
N PHE A 105 -41.31 -21.76 11.20
CA PHE A 105 -42.30 -22.71 10.70
C PHE A 105 -42.39 -23.91 11.66
N VAL A 106 -43.42 -23.93 12.51
CA VAL A 106 -43.82 -25.14 13.25
C VAL A 106 -44.80 -25.91 12.37
N VAL A 107 -44.45 -27.12 11.94
CA VAL A 107 -45.41 -28.04 11.31
C VAL A 107 -46.35 -28.52 12.41
N VAL A 108 -47.53 -27.91 12.49
CA VAL A 108 -48.64 -28.42 13.31
C VAL A 108 -49.20 -29.64 12.59
N LYS A 109 -49.14 -30.81 13.23
CA LYS A 109 -49.74 -32.06 12.74
C LYS A 109 -51.25 -32.08 12.95
#